data_AF-A0A402BAZ7-F1
#
_entry.id   AF-A0A402BAZ7-F1
#
_cell.length_a   1.000
_cell.length_b   1.000
_cell.length_c   1.000
_cell.angle_alpha   90.00
_cell.angle_beta   90.00
_cell.angle_gamma   90.00
#
_symmetry.space_group_name_H-M   'P 1'
#
loop_
_entity.id
_entity.type
_entity.pdbx_description
1 polymer ?
#
loop_
_entity_poly.entity_id
_entity_poly.type
_entity_poly.pdbx_seq_one_letter_code
_entity_poly.pdbx_strand_id
1 'polypeptide(L)'
;MSKQPSTTLATRWHEIATQLEKATDALGRPIDPGIMELVVALNVLGILTDSSCEGHLEHGHAAPWVDFYAPGTESVRRQASDANRALREAEEREDAPEVIQELVNEVFRLARTEQVTYYKGAWLVHQALEAFYDQHPSPYDQQLYLHSDSFGHSRLQPHGIDYQPQHTREVQATKLAQYQQEVQDFTQFLKNDYLLREHSDHQEV
;
A
#
# COMPACT_ATOMS: atom_id res chain seq x y z
N MET A 1 -34.99 5.06 -1.95
CA MET A 1 -33.56 4.97 -1.61
C MET A 1 -32.79 5.54 -2.80
N SER A 2 -32.24 6.74 -2.66
CA SER A 2 -31.55 7.43 -3.75
C SER A 2 -30.28 6.67 -4.11
N LYS A 3 -30.21 6.15 -5.34
CA LYS A 3 -28.95 5.70 -5.94
C LYS A 3 -28.03 6.91 -6.02
N GLN A 4 -26.91 6.90 -5.29
CA GLN A 4 -25.88 7.91 -5.50
C GLN A 4 -25.35 7.77 -6.93
N PRO A 5 -25.06 8.89 -7.63
CA PRO A 5 -24.49 8.83 -8.96
C PRO A 5 -23.12 8.14 -8.91
N SER A 6 -22.86 7.25 -9.85
CA SER A 6 -21.56 6.62 -10.06
C SER A 6 -20.52 7.69 -10.43
N THR A 7 -19.61 7.99 -9.50
CA THR A 7 -18.49 8.91 -9.72
C THR A 7 -17.55 8.37 -10.79
N THR A 8 -17.22 9.17 -11.81
CA THR A 8 -16.25 8.77 -12.86
C THR A 8 -14.82 8.74 -12.32
N LEU A 9 -13.92 7.99 -12.97
CA LEU A 9 -12.48 7.97 -12.60
C LEU A 9 -11.90 9.39 -12.51
N ALA A 10 -12.20 10.24 -13.49
CA ALA A 10 -11.71 11.62 -13.52
C ALA A 10 -12.21 12.44 -12.32
N THR A 11 -13.47 12.26 -11.92
CA THR A 11 -14.02 12.92 -10.74
C THR A 11 -13.33 12.42 -9.47
N ARG A 12 -13.17 11.09 -9.31
CA ARG A 12 -12.51 10.51 -8.13
C ARG A 12 -11.04 10.92 -8.04
N TRP A 13 -10.34 10.95 -9.17
CA TRP A 13 -8.97 11.45 -9.25
C TRP A 13 -8.87 12.90 -8.76
N HIS A 14 -9.74 13.78 -9.27
CA HIS A 14 -9.75 15.18 -8.90
C HIS A 14 -10.06 15.38 -7.40
N GLU A 15 -11.05 14.67 -6.86
CA GLU A 15 -11.40 14.72 -5.44
C GLU A 15 -10.22 14.32 -4.55
N ILE A 16 -9.55 13.20 -4.87
CA ILE A 16 -8.41 12.69 -4.12
C ILE A 16 -7.21 13.63 -4.25
N ALA A 17 -6.92 14.15 -5.45
CA ALA A 17 -5.86 15.13 -5.65
C ALA A 17 -6.08 16.40 -4.81
N THR A 18 -7.29 16.97 -4.84
CA THR A 18 -7.64 18.15 -4.03
C THR A 18 -7.57 17.87 -2.52
N GLN A 19 -7.85 16.64 -2.09
CA GLN A 19 -7.67 16.24 -0.70
C GLN A 19 -6.18 16.20 -0.33
N LEU A 20 -5.35 15.56 -1.15
CA LEU A 20 -3.92 15.37 -0.89
C LEU A 20 -3.09 16.65 -1.04
N GLU A 21 -3.52 17.60 -1.87
CA GLU A 21 -2.92 18.95 -1.94
C GLU A 21 -2.92 19.69 -0.58
N LYS A 22 -3.86 19.35 0.30
CA LYS A 22 -3.98 19.93 1.64
C LYS A 22 -3.29 19.09 2.72
N ALA A 23 -2.81 17.90 2.36
CA ALA A 23 -2.13 17.01 3.29
C ALA A 23 -0.71 17.53 3.56
N THR A 24 -0.30 17.48 4.82
CA THR A 24 1.07 17.83 5.23
C THR A 24 1.61 16.79 6.20
N ASP A 25 2.93 16.65 6.23
CA ASP A 25 3.61 15.89 7.27
C ASP A 25 3.49 16.58 8.65
N ALA A 26 4.08 15.95 9.69
CA ALA A 26 4.11 16.51 11.04
C ALA A 26 4.88 17.84 11.18
N LEU A 27 5.65 18.23 10.15
CA LEU A 27 6.38 19.49 10.05
C LEU A 27 5.65 20.53 9.19
N GLY A 28 4.46 20.22 8.68
CA GLY A 28 3.68 21.10 7.81
C GLY A 28 4.17 21.14 6.36
N ARG A 29 5.02 20.19 5.94
CA ARG A 29 5.52 20.11 4.56
C ARG A 29 4.52 19.36 3.68
N PRO A 30 4.25 19.84 2.45
CA PRO A 30 3.39 19.14 1.51
C PRO A 30 4.07 17.87 1.00
N ILE A 31 3.29 17.02 0.33
CA ILE A 31 3.81 15.88 -0.43
C ILE A 31 4.72 16.39 -1.57
N ASP A 32 5.84 15.71 -1.77
CA ASP A 32 6.80 16.02 -2.82
C ASP A 32 6.12 15.98 -4.22
N PRO A 33 6.30 17.00 -5.07
CA PRO A 33 5.57 17.11 -6.33
C PRO A 33 5.89 15.98 -7.30
N GLY A 34 7.11 15.42 -7.27
CA GLY A 34 7.52 14.33 -8.15
C GLY A 34 6.90 12.98 -7.83
N ILE A 35 6.29 12.81 -6.65
CA ILE A 35 5.60 11.57 -6.24
C ILE A 35 4.10 11.73 -6.00
N MET A 36 3.59 12.97 -5.97
CA MET A 36 2.17 13.26 -5.70
C MET A 36 1.20 12.47 -6.60
N GLU A 37 1.45 12.38 -7.92
CA GLU A 37 0.55 11.64 -8.81
C GLU A 37 0.50 10.13 -8.48
N LEU A 38 1.61 9.54 -8.03
CA LEU A 38 1.62 8.15 -7.57
C LEU A 38 0.73 7.99 -6.33
N VAL A 39 0.87 8.90 -5.36
CA VAL A 39 0.06 8.90 -4.14
C VAL A 39 -1.44 9.01 -4.47
N VAL A 40 -1.80 9.89 -5.41
CA VAL A 40 -3.17 10.01 -5.91
C VAL A 40 -3.64 8.69 -6.56
N ALA A 41 -2.84 8.13 -7.47
CA ALA A 41 -3.19 6.89 -8.17
C ALA A 41 -3.45 5.72 -7.21
N LEU A 42 -2.60 5.56 -6.19
CA LEU A 42 -2.77 4.53 -5.15
C LEU A 42 -4.06 4.76 -4.34
N ASN A 43 -4.38 5.99 -3.95
CA ASN A 43 -5.62 6.30 -3.24
C ASN A 43 -6.87 6.06 -4.12
N VAL A 44 -6.78 6.34 -5.42
CA VAL A 44 -7.83 6.01 -6.40
C VAL A 44 -8.01 4.49 -6.51
N LEU A 45 -6.93 3.71 -6.45
CA LEU A 45 -6.96 2.24 -6.39
C LEU A 45 -7.54 1.71 -5.05
N GLY A 46 -7.78 2.59 -4.07
CA GLY A 46 -8.35 2.23 -2.77
C GLY A 46 -7.30 1.90 -1.71
N ILE A 47 -6.05 2.29 -1.93
CA ILE A 47 -4.94 2.12 -1.00
C ILE A 47 -4.77 3.39 -0.17
N LEU A 48 -4.81 3.27 1.16
CA LEU A 48 -4.58 4.41 2.04
C LEU A 48 -3.08 4.62 2.27
N THR A 49 -2.54 5.67 1.67
CA THR A 49 -1.15 6.08 1.86
C THR A 49 -0.99 6.83 3.18
N ASP A 50 0.15 6.63 3.84
CA ASP A 50 0.49 7.24 5.12
C ASP A 50 1.59 8.30 4.96
N SER A 51 2.68 7.95 4.29
CA SER A 51 3.79 8.86 4.02
C SER A 51 4.49 8.52 2.71
N SER A 52 5.24 9.47 2.16
CA SER A 52 5.93 9.30 0.89
C SER A 52 7.11 10.25 0.78
N CYS A 53 8.06 9.92 -0.08
CA CYS A 53 9.16 10.82 -0.45
C CYS A 53 9.58 10.55 -1.90
N GLU A 54 9.90 11.59 -2.67
CA GLU A 54 10.40 11.43 -4.04
C GLU A 54 11.88 11.00 -4.12
N GLY A 55 12.55 10.97 -2.97
CA GLY A 55 13.96 10.64 -2.81
C GLY A 55 14.87 11.85 -3.00
N HIS A 56 15.82 12.03 -2.08
CA HIS A 56 16.73 13.18 -2.07
C HIS A 56 18.16 12.75 -1.74
N LEU A 57 19.15 13.42 -2.32
CA LEU A 57 20.57 13.12 -2.06
C LEU A 57 21.06 13.69 -0.71
N GLU A 58 20.40 14.73 -0.21
CA GLU A 58 20.84 15.47 0.98
C GLU A 58 20.10 15.03 2.26
N HIS A 59 18.99 14.31 2.13
CA HIS A 59 18.22 13.81 3.26
C HIS A 59 17.37 12.59 2.90
N GLY A 60 17.03 11.77 3.90
CA GLY A 60 16.23 10.57 3.68
C GLY A 60 16.95 9.55 2.79
N HIS A 61 16.17 8.82 1.99
CA HIS A 61 16.69 7.85 1.03
C HIS A 61 16.91 8.52 -0.33
N ALA A 62 18.00 8.17 -1.02
CA ALA A 62 18.23 8.54 -2.42
C ALA A 62 17.39 7.66 -3.39
N ALA A 63 16.12 7.44 -3.06
CA ALA A 63 15.15 6.74 -3.89
C ALA A 63 13.72 7.13 -3.47
N PRO A 64 12.76 7.14 -4.42
CA PRO A 64 11.36 7.37 -4.10
C PRO A 64 10.76 6.18 -3.33
N TRP A 65 9.79 6.47 -2.46
CA TRP A 65 9.02 5.45 -1.77
C TRP A 65 7.65 5.98 -1.32
N VAL A 66 6.69 5.06 -1.17
CA VAL A 66 5.37 5.35 -0.60
C VAL A 66 5.03 4.30 0.44
N ASP A 67 4.79 4.75 1.67
CA ASP A 67 4.22 3.94 2.75
C ASP A 67 2.70 3.98 2.70
N PHE A 68 2.11 2.82 2.90
CA PHE A 68 0.67 2.66 3.01
C PHE A 68 0.35 1.57 4.02
N TYR A 69 -0.88 1.59 4.51
CA TYR A 69 -1.34 0.61 5.48
C TYR A 69 -2.70 0.05 5.07
N ALA A 70 -3.00 -1.13 5.58
CA ALA A 70 -4.32 -1.73 5.43
C ALA A 70 -5.26 -1.24 6.56
N PRO A 71 -6.21 -0.31 6.30
CA PRO A 71 -7.16 0.11 7.32
C PRO A 71 -7.95 -1.06 7.88
N GLY A 72 -8.22 -1.01 9.19
CA GLY A 72 -8.92 -2.07 9.91
C GLY A 72 -8.02 -3.18 10.46
N THR A 73 -6.77 -3.31 9.98
CA THR A 73 -5.83 -4.34 10.46
C THR A 73 -5.65 -4.30 11.97
N GLU A 74 -5.47 -3.11 12.57
CA GLU A 74 -5.32 -2.96 14.02
C GLU A 74 -6.58 -3.38 14.79
N SER A 75 -7.77 -3.10 14.27
CA SER A 75 -9.03 -3.53 14.91
C SER A 75 -9.16 -5.05 14.90
N VAL A 76 -8.84 -5.68 13.77
CA VAL A 76 -8.90 -7.14 13.64
C VAL A 76 -7.81 -7.80 14.51
N ARG A 77 -6.59 -7.24 14.54
CA ARG A 77 -5.51 -7.71 15.43
C ARG A 77 -5.92 -7.64 16.90
N ARG A 78 -6.57 -6.55 17.32
CA ARG A 78 -7.09 -6.44 18.69
C ARG A 78 -8.10 -7.53 18.99
N GLN A 79 -9.07 -7.74 18.10
CA GLN A 79 -10.05 -8.83 18.23
C GLN A 79 -9.37 -10.20 18.31
N ALA A 80 -8.38 -10.46 17.46
CA ALA A 80 -7.61 -11.71 17.46
C ALA A 80 -6.85 -11.89 18.78
N SER A 81 -6.23 -10.83 19.31
CA SER A 81 -5.55 -10.84 20.61
C SER A 81 -6.51 -11.13 21.77
N ASP A 82 -7.69 -10.49 21.76
CA ASP A 82 -8.74 -10.70 22.75
C ASP A 82 -9.30 -12.13 22.69
N ALA A 83 -9.52 -12.68 21.50
CA ALA A 83 -9.95 -14.08 21.32
C ALA A 83 -8.89 -15.08 21.81
N ASN A 84 -7.61 -14.83 21.52
CA ASN A 84 -6.51 -15.66 22.03
C ASN A 84 -6.38 -15.58 23.55
N ARG A 85 -6.65 -14.41 24.15
CA ARG A 85 -6.70 -14.28 25.62
C ARG A 85 -7.88 -15.08 26.19
N ALA A 86 -9.07 -14.95 25.61
CA ALA A 86 -10.25 -15.69 26.04
C ALA A 86 -10.05 -17.22 25.95
N LEU A 87 -9.42 -17.71 24.87
CA LEU A 87 -9.07 -19.12 24.71
C LEU A 87 -8.15 -19.61 25.82
N ARG A 88 -7.04 -18.90 26.07
CA ARG A 88 -6.09 -19.26 27.15
C ARG A 88 -6.77 -19.31 28.52
N GLU A 89 -7.58 -18.29 28.83
CA GLU A 89 -8.30 -18.25 30.10
C GLU A 89 -9.31 -19.40 30.23
N ALA A 90 -9.95 -19.82 29.13
CA ALA A 90 -10.88 -20.95 29.12
C ALA A 90 -10.16 -22.29 29.29
N GLU A 91 -8.99 -22.46 28.66
CA GLU A 91 -8.11 -23.63 28.85
C GLU A 91 -7.62 -23.73 30.30
N GLU A 92 -7.21 -22.62 30.91
CA GLU A 92 -6.77 -22.56 32.32
C GLU A 92 -7.89 -22.88 33.31
N ARG A 93 -9.13 -22.53 32.98
CA ARG A 93 -10.32 -22.87 33.78
C ARG A 93 -10.82 -24.29 33.55
N GLU A 94 -10.24 -25.01 32.59
CA GLU A 94 -10.74 -26.32 32.12
C GLU A 94 -12.22 -26.25 31.73
N ASP A 95 -12.61 -25.17 31.02
CA ASP A 95 -13.97 -24.98 30.53
C ASP A 95 -14.39 -26.15 29.60
N ALA A 96 -15.71 -26.32 29.42
CA ALA A 96 -16.26 -27.42 28.64
C ALA A 96 -15.67 -27.49 27.21
N PRO A 97 -15.43 -28.69 26.65
CA PRO A 97 -14.82 -28.84 25.32
C PRO A 97 -15.55 -28.06 24.21
N GLU A 98 -16.86 -27.90 24.31
CA GLU A 98 -17.67 -27.13 23.36
C GLU A 98 -17.29 -25.65 23.37
N VAL A 99 -17.05 -25.07 24.56
CA VAL A 99 -16.64 -23.67 24.74
C VAL A 99 -15.24 -23.46 24.15
N ILE A 100 -14.31 -24.38 24.44
CA ILE A 100 -12.95 -24.34 23.88
C ILE A 100 -13.02 -24.41 22.35
N GLN A 101 -13.83 -25.31 21.79
CA GLN A 101 -13.95 -25.47 20.35
C GLN A 101 -14.52 -24.23 19.66
N GLU A 102 -15.50 -23.55 20.26
CA GLU A 102 -16.03 -22.28 19.76
C GLU A 102 -14.97 -21.18 19.75
N LEU A 103 -14.20 -21.04 20.83
CA LEU A 103 -13.11 -20.06 20.92
C LEU A 103 -12.00 -20.34 19.92
N VAL A 104 -11.63 -21.60 19.73
CA VAL A 104 -10.66 -22.02 18.70
C VAL A 104 -11.13 -21.63 17.31
N ASN A 105 -12.40 -21.89 16.97
CA ASN A 105 -12.97 -21.51 15.69
C ASN A 105 -12.94 -20.00 15.48
N GLU A 106 -13.25 -19.22 16.53
CA GLU A 106 -13.22 -17.77 16.48
C GLU A 106 -11.80 -17.22 16.29
N VAL A 107 -10.80 -17.78 16.99
CA VAL A 107 -9.39 -17.44 16.79
C VAL A 107 -8.96 -17.69 15.34
N PHE A 108 -9.29 -18.86 14.77
CA PHE A 108 -8.94 -19.15 13.37
C PHE A 108 -9.66 -18.23 12.39
N ARG A 109 -10.94 -17.92 12.63
CA ARG A 109 -11.72 -16.99 11.81
C ARG A 109 -11.09 -15.59 11.83
N LEU A 110 -10.72 -15.10 13.00
CA LEU A 110 -10.09 -13.80 13.18
C LEU A 110 -8.68 -13.75 12.57
N ALA A 111 -7.86 -14.79 12.76
CA ALA A 111 -6.55 -14.87 12.14
C ALA A 111 -6.62 -14.82 10.60
N ARG A 112 -7.58 -15.53 9.99
CA ARG A 112 -7.83 -15.45 8.55
C ARG A 112 -8.30 -14.06 8.12
N THR A 113 -9.18 -13.45 8.91
CA THR A 113 -9.68 -12.09 8.64
C THR A 113 -8.56 -11.07 8.72
N GLU A 114 -7.67 -11.20 9.71
CA GLU A 114 -6.49 -10.35 9.88
C GLU A 114 -5.60 -10.45 8.65
N GLN A 115 -5.25 -11.68 8.24
CA GLN A 115 -4.41 -11.92 7.08
C GLN A 115 -4.99 -11.30 5.80
N VAL A 116 -6.28 -11.50 5.53
CA VAL A 116 -6.93 -10.91 4.35
C VAL A 116 -6.95 -9.39 4.41
N THR A 117 -7.29 -8.82 5.58
CA THR A 117 -7.35 -7.37 5.76
C THR A 117 -5.97 -6.77 5.56
N TYR A 118 -4.96 -7.35 6.20
CA TYR A 118 -3.56 -6.95 6.16
C TYR A 118 -3.05 -6.87 4.72
N TYR A 119 -3.26 -7.90 3.90
CA TYR A 119 -2.66 -7.96 2.56
C TYR A 119 -3.51 -7.31 1.47
N LYS A 120 -4.72 -6.83 1.77
CA LYS A 120 -5.64 -6.32 0.73
C LYS A 120 -5.03 -5.19 -0.11
N GLY A 121 -4.45 -4.17 0.53
CA GLY A 121 -3.83 -3.05 -0.17
C GLY A 121 -2.58 -3.47 -0.93
N ALA A 122 -1.71 -4.25 -0.28
CA ALA A 122 -0.49 -4.77 -0.90
C ALA A 122 -0.79 -5.67 -2.11
N TRP A 123 -1.86 -6.46 -2.05
CA TRP A 123 -2.30 -7.30 -3.15
C TRP A 123 -2.69 -6.47 -4.38
N LEU A 124 -3.43 -5.36 -4.20
CA LEU A 124 -3.77 -4.46 -5.31
C LEU A 124 -2.53 -3.86 -5.97
N VAL A 125 -1.55 -3.43 -5.17
CA VAL A 125 -0.28 -2.94 -5.72
C VAL A 125 0.48 -4.05 -6.43
N HIS A 126 0.51 -5.25 -5.86
CA HIS A 126 1.17 -6.41 -6.46
C HIS A 126 0.60 -6.74 -7.84
N GLN A 127 -0.72 -6.78 -7.99
CA GLN A 127 -1.38 -7.01 -9.28
C GLN A 127 -1.03 -5.91 -10.31
N ALA A 128 -0.99 -4.66 -9.87
CA ALA A 128 -0.59 -3.55 -10.74
C ALA A 128 0.88 -3.65 -11.16
N LEU A 129 1.79 -4.02 -10.24
CA LEU A 129 3.21 -4.23 -10.54
C LEU A 129 3.41 -5.41 -11.51
N GLU A 130 2.69 -6.52 -11.33
CA GLU A 130 2.73 -7.65 -12.24
C GLU A 130 2.31 -7.23 -13.65
N ALA A 131 1.16 -6.54 -13.78
CA ALA A 131 0.66 -6.06 -15.06
C ALA A 131 1.59 -5.02 -15.73
N PHE A 132 2.26 -4.18 -14.92
CA PHE A 132 3.24 -3.21 -15.39
C PHE A 132 4.49 -3.91 -15.93
N TYR A 133 5.10 -4.80 -15.14
CA TYR A 133 6.36 -5.47 -15.50
C TYR A 133 6.22 -6.52 -16.60
N ASP A 134 5.01 -7.02 -16.87
CA ASP A 134 4.74 -7.84 -18.06
C ASP A 134 5.01 -7.08 -19.38
N GLN A 135 4.83 -5.75 -19.37
CA GLN A 135 5.00 -4.88 -20.54
C GLN A 135 6.21 -3.94 -20.45
N HIS A 136 6.79 -3.76 -19.26
CA HIS A 136 7.90 -2.84 -18.99
C HIS A 136 9.10 -3.54 -18.35
N PRO A 137 9.93 -4.28 -19.12
CA PRO A 137 11.13 -4.91 -18.56
C PRO A 137 12.14 -3.84 -18.07
N SER A 138 12.46 -3.88 -16.79
CA SER A 138 13.41 -2.96 -16.15
C SER A 138 14.52 -3.75 -15.43
N PRO A 139 15.76 -3.23 -15.30
CA PRO A 139 16.79 -3.85 -14.47
C PRO A 139 16.28 -4.11 -13.05
N TYR A 140 16.62 -5.27 -12.47
CA TYR A 140 16.13 -5.69 -11.14
C TYR A 140 16.27 -4.61 -10.06
N ASP A 141 17.40 -3.91 -10.04
CA ASP A 141 17.69 -2.82 -9.11
C ASP A 141 16.72 -1.62 -9.21
N GLN A 142 16.17 -1.38 -10.40
CA GLN A 142 15.20 -0.30 -10.64
C GLN A 142 13.75 -0.76 -10.38
N GLN A 143 13.49 -2.07 -10.46
CA GLN A 143 12.14 -2.60 -10.29
C GLN A 143 11.54 -2.23 -8.92
N LEU A 144 10.30 -1.77 -8.94
CA LEU A 144 9.51 -1.47 -7.75
C LEU A 144 9.00 -2.77 -7.12
N TYR A 145 9.06 -2.83 -5.79
CA TYR A 145 8.56 -3.96 -5.03
C TYR A 145 7.90 -3.50 -3.74
N LEU A 146 7.21 -4.44 -3.08
CA LEU A 146 6.59 -4.23 -1.79
C LEU A 146 7.46 -4.79 -0.68
N HIS A 147 7.86 -3.90 0.23
CA HIS A 147 8.44 -4.27 1.51
C HIS A 147 7.36 -4.15 2.59
N SER A 148 6.89 -5.27 3.15
CA SER A 148 5.86 -5.28 4.20
C SER A 148 6.48 -5.62 5.56
N ASP A 149 6.09 -4.89 6.60
CA ASP A 149 6.53 -5.14 7.98
C ASP A 149 5.55 -6.03 8.76
N SER A 150 5.89 -6.52 9.95
CA SER A 150 4.97 -7.37 10.71
C SER A 150 3.70 -6.66 11.23
N PHE A 151 3.56 -5.34 11.02
CA PHE A 151 2.51 -4.53 11.64
C PHE A 151 1.40 -4.10 10.68
N GLY A 152 1.52 -4.32 9.38
CA GLY A 152 0.50 -3.98 8.39
C GLY A 152 0.84 -2.74 7.59
N HIS A 153 2.08 -2.27 7.74
CA HIS A 153 2.65 -1.26 6.88
C HIS A 153 3.34 -1.94 5.71
N SER A 154 3.14 -1.36 4.54
CA SER A 154 3.82 -1.77 3.33
C SER A 154 4.41 -0.54 2.67
N ARG A 155 5.62 -0.70 2.16
CA ARG A 155 6.34 0.30 1.41
C ARG A 155 6.49 -0.14 -0.03
N LEU A 156 6.03 0.70 -0.95
CA LEU A 156 6.38 0.61 -2.36
C LEU A 156 7.69 1.35 -2.59
N GLN A 157 8.72 0.68 -3.10
CA GLN A 157 10.05 1.26 -3.32
C GLN A 157 10.84 0.47 -4.39
N PRO A 158 11.88 1.05 -5.01
CA PRO A 158 12.81 0.32 -5.86
C PRO A 158 13.63 -0.71 -5.06
N HIS A 159 13.96 -1.86 -5.66
CA HIS A 159 14.86 -2.86 -5.06
C HIS A 159 16.23 -2.27 -4.66
N GLY A 160 16.72 -1.31 -5.43
CA GLY A 160 18.04 -0.72 -5.25
C GLY A 160 18.18 0.32 -4.13
N ILE A 161 17.09 0.66 -3.44
CA ILE A 161 17.09 1.69 -2.39
C ILE A 161 18.13 1.42 -1.29
N ASP A 162 18.24 0.17 -0.85
CA ASP A 162 19.11 -0.24 0.27
C ASP A 162 20.61 -0.25 -0.11
N TYR A 163 20.92 -0.25 -1.41
CA TYR A 163 22.29 -0.24 -1.92
C TYR A 163 22.82 1.18 -2.16
N GLN A 164 21.95 2.19 -2.20
CA GLN A 164 22.35 3.60 -2.40
C GLN A 164 23.46 4.08 -1.46
N PRO A 165 23.45 3.78 -0.14
CA PRO A 165 24.52 4.23 0.77
C PRO A 165 25.93 3.69 0.43
N GLN A 166 26.03 2.65 -0.39
CA GLN A 166 27.30 2.04 -0.80
C GLN A 166 27.92 2.73 -2.03
N HIS A 167 27.14 3.57 -2.72
CA HIS A 167 27.55 4.25 -3.94
C HIS A 167 28.18 5.62 -3.66
N THR A 168 29.00 6.09 -4.61
CA THR A 168 29.45 7.50 -4.62
C THR A 168 28.26 8.43 -4.88
N ARG A 169 28.36 9.70 -4.49
CA ARG A 169 27.28 10.67 -4.74
C ARG A 169 26.88 10.80 -6.21
N GLU A 170 27.84 10.66 -7.14
CA GLU A 170 27.57 10.68 -8.58
C GLU A 170 26.72 9.49 -9.03
N VAL A 171 27.05 8.29 -8.54
CA VAL A 171 26.27 7.09 -8.82
C VAL A 171 24.90 7.16 -8.14
N GLN A 172 24.83 7.68 -6.90
CA GLN A 172 23.56 7.90 -6.21
C GLN A 172 22.63 8.83 -6.98
N ALA A 173 23.15 9.95 -7.49
CA ALA A 173 22.39 10.89 -8.30
C ALA A 173 21.84 10.24 -9.58
N THR A 174 22.68 9.45 -10.26
CA THR A 174 22.29 8.71 -11.46
C THR A 174 21.19 7.70 -11.16
N LYS A 175 21.35 6.94 -10.08
CA LYS A 175 20.37 5.92 -9.65
C LYS A 175 19.06 6.53 -9.17
N LEU A 176 19.11 7.62 -8.41
CA LEU A 176 17.93 8.36 -7.96
C LEU A 176 17.09 8.80 -9.16
N ALA A 177 17.71 9.38 -10.20
CA ALA A 177 17.01 9.78 -11.41
C ALA A 177 16.35 8.58 -12.13
N GLN A 178 17.03 7.44 -12.19
CA GLN A 178 16.46 6.20 -12.76
C GLN A 178 15.25 5.71 -11.96
N TYR A 179 15.36 5.71 -10.64
CA TYR A 179 14.26 5.27 -9.77
C TYR A 179 13.05 6.22 -9.83
N GLN A 180 13.30 7.53 -9.90
CA GLN A 180 12.24 8.53 -10.09
C GLN A 180 11.55 8.33 -11.44
N GLN A 181 12.30 8.04 -12.50
CA GLN A 181 11.71 7.75 -13.81
C GLN A 181 10.85 6.48 -13.78
N GLU A 182 11.33 5.40 -13.15
CA GLU A 182 10.55 4.16 -13.02
C GLU A 182 9.23 4.39 -12.26
N VAL A 183 9.25 5.19 -11.19
CA VAL A 183 8.05 5.60 -10.46
C VAL A 183 7.10 6.41 -11.35
N GLN A 184 7.62 7.32 -12.17
CA GLN A 184 6.81 8.10 -13.10
C GLN A 184 6.18 7.21 -14.16
N ASP A 185 6.94 6.28 -14.74
CA ASP A 185 6.45 5.33 -15.75
C ASP A 185 5.35 4.44 -15.17
N PHE A 186 5.55 3.90 -13.96
CA PHE A 186 4.52 3.14 -13.24
C PHE A 186 3.28 3.99 -12.95
N THR A 187 3.46 5.25 -12.57
CA THR A 187 2.34 6.19 -12.32
C THR A 187 1.53 6.44 -13.57
N GLN A 188 2.18 6.66 -14.71
CA GLN A 188 1.48 6.83 -15.99
C GLN A 188 0.74 5.57 -16.41
N PHE A 189 1.34 4.39 -16.22
CA PHE A 189 0.68 3.11 -16.46
C PHE A 189 -0.59 2.97 -15.61
N LEU A 190 -0.52 3.28 -14.30
CA LEU A 190 -1.68 3.25 -13.42
C LEU A 190 -2.80 4.17 -13.92
N LYS A 191 -2.45 5.42 -14.25
CA LYS A 191 -3.38 6.48 -14.64
C LYS A 191 -4.06 6.22 -15.99
N ASN A 192 -3.29 5.74 -16.97
CA ASN A 192 -3.71 5.71 -18.37
C ASN A 192 -4.15 4.32 -18.84
N ASP A 193 -3.75 3.24 -18.16
CA ASP A 193 -4.05 1.89 -18.59
C ASP A 193 -4.77 1.09 -17.50
N TYR A 194 -4.16 0.96 -16.32
CA TYR A 194 -4.63 0.02 -15.30
C TYR A 194 -6.00 0.43 -14.72
N LEU A 195 -6.11 1.67 -14.24
CA LEU A 195 -7.36 2.16 -13.62
C LEU A 195 -8.52 2.25 -14.61
N LEU A 196 -8.25 2.44 -15.91
CA LEU A 196 -9.29 2.46 -16.94
C LEU A 196 -9.83 1.04 -17.26
N ARG A 197 -8.97 0.02 -17.23
CA ARG A 197 -9.38 -1.39 -17.42
C ARG A 197 -10.28 -1.86 -16.28
N GLU A 198 -9.88 -1.64 -15.04
CA GLU A 198 -10.67 -1.98 -13.84
C GLU A 198 -12.06 -1.29 -13.85
N HIS A 199 -12.13 -0.06 -14.36
CA HIS A 199 -13.41 0.64 -14.50
C HIS A 199 -14.31 0.09 -15.60
N SER A 200 -13.76 -0.55 -16.63
CA SER A 200 -14.52 -1.12 -17.74
C SER A 200 -15.10 -2.49 -17.37
N ASP A 201 -14.33 -3.32 -16.66
CA ASP A 201 -14.75 -4.67 -16.24
C ASP A 201 -15.87 -4.64 -15.18
N HIS A 202 -16.02 -3.52 -14.44
CA HIS A 202 -17.10 -3.32 -13.47
C HIS A 202 -18.38 -2.68 -14.04
N GLN A 203 -18.44 -2.36 -15.34
CA GLN A 203 -19.65 -1.85 -15.98
C GLN A 203 -20.44 -2.90 -16.79
N GLU A 204 -19.92 -4.13 -16.94
CA GLU A 204 -20.56 -5.21 -17.70
C GLU A 204 -21.27 -6.28 -16.83
N VAL A 205 -21.57 -6.02 -15.54
CA VAL A 205 -22.34 -6.93 -14.68
C VAL A 205 -23.67 -6.34 -14.21
#